data_AF-A0A9D2VEJ1-F1
#
_entry.id   AF-A0A9D2VEJ1-F1
#
_cell.length_a   1.000
_cell.length_b   1.000
_cell.length_c   1.000
_cell.angle_alpha   90.00
_cell.angle_beta   90.00
_cell.angle_gamma   90.00
#
_symmetry.space_group_name_H-M   'P 1'
#
loop_
_entity.id
_entity.type
_entity.pdbx_description
1 polymer ?
#
loop_
_entity_poly.entity_id
_entity_poly.type
_entity_poly.pdbx_seq_one_letter_code
_entity_poly.pdbx_strand_id
1 'polypeptide(L)'
;GFAFTFETAASAALTELTIDGSGLNGALDLSFGGDQEVLNVKNLVVKGSSTAAEQDFTGLAAAVTGTAANGFAVTVEGGEGNDTFAASTAIDHFTGGKGENTFTFSAGNSAVQVSNGKVQAMDTITDFGAKDTLEGVAGLNIVTETGTTPEGITLEELATTLDTGSVFDFNDDTYVLVNGDADLANVELVKLAGVDLEKLQVGDNGELAFA
;
A
#
# COMPACT_ATOMS: atom_id res chain seq x y z
N GLY A 1 25.12 4.81 1.48
CA GLY A 1 23.83 5.34 1.93
C GLY A 1 24.04 6.70 2.54
N PHE A 2 23.13 7.62 2.27
CA PHE A 2 22.95 8.80 3.10
C PHE A 2 21.93 8.40 4.18
N ALA A 3 22.33 8.46 5.45
CA ALA A 3 21.46 8.09 6.56
C ALA A 3 20.90 9.36 7.20
N PHE A 4 19.58 9.41 7.38
CA PHE A 4 18.90 10.49 8.08
C PHE A 4 18.15 9.91 9.27
N THR A 5 18.27 10.54 10.45
CA THR A 5 17.47 10.21 11.64
C THR A 5 16.56 11.39 11.99
N PHE A 6 15.24 11.16 12.02
CA PHE A 6 14.23 12.15 12.39
C PHE A 6 13.60 11.78 13.73
N GLU A 7 13.81 12.57 14.78
CA GLU A 7 13.07 12.42 16.05
C GLU A 7 11.95 13.46 16.11
N THR A 8 10.68 13.05 15.96
CA THR A 8 9.53 14.00 15.98
C THR A 8 8.56 13.79 17.13
N ALA A 9 8.90 12.89 18.08
CA ALA A 9 8.04 12.35 19.15
C ALA A 9 7.26 13.36 20.03
N ALA A 10 7.46 14.67 19.86
CA ALA A 10 6.75 15.72 20.61
C ALA A 10 6.30 16.96 19.81
N SER A 11 6.45 16.99 18.47
CA SER A 11 6.03 18.18 17.70
C SER A 11 4.57 18.10 17.28
N ALA A 12 3.67 18.77 18.01
CA ALA A 12 2.26 18.88 17.63
C ALA A 12 2.01 19.74 16.38
N ALA A 13 3.04 20.49 15.94
CA ALA A 13 2.95 21.37 14.77
C ALA A 13 3.47 20.71 13.48
N LEU A 14 4.24 19.62 13.58
CA LEU A 14 4.75 18.92 12.41
C LEU A 14 3.72 17.89 11.94
N THR A 15 2.88 18.29 10.99
CA THR A 15 1.83 17.42 10.42
C THR A 15 2.20 16.87 9.04
N GLU A 16 3.24 17.41 8.42
CA GLU A 16 3.67 17.10 7.06
C GLU A 16 5.18 16.89 7.08
N LEU A 17 5.66 15.82 6.44
CA LEU A 17 7.08 15.55 6.25
C LEU A 17 7.32 15.08 4.83
N THR A 18 8.30 15.67 4.15
CA THR A 18 8.74 15.23 2.83
C THR A 18 10.24 14.94 2.87
N ILE A 19 10.61 13.74 2.42
CA ILE A 19 11.98 13.28 2.27
C ILE A 19 12.20 13.01 0.78
N ASP A 20 13.05 13.81 0.14
CA ASP A 20 13.36 13.69 -1.29
C ASP A 20 14.79 13.16 -1.48
N GLY A 21 14.89 11.85 -1.69
CA GLY A 21 16.12 11.12 -2.00
C GLY A 21 16.40 10.99 -3.49
N SER A 22 15.58 11.58 -4.38
CA SER A 22 15.68 11.37 -5.83
C SER A 22 17.05 11.72 -6.42
N GLY A 23 17.77 12.68 -5.83
CA GLY A 23 19.11 13.08 -6.26
C GLY A 23 20.27 12.27 -5.67
N LEU A 24 20.01 11.28 -4.81
CA LEU A 24 21.07 10.48 -4.20
C LEU A 24 21.72 9.55 -5.23
N ASN A 25 23.06 9.48 -5.21
CA ASN A 25 23.86 8.51 -5.98
C ASN A 25 24.04 7.21 -5.17
N GLY A 26 22.94 6.54 -4.88
CA GLY A 26 22.85 5.37 -4.00
C GLY A 26 21.59 5.37 -3.15
N ALA A 27 21.37 4.29 -2.40
CA ALA A 27 20.14 4.09 -1.64
C ALA A 27 19.93 5.16 -0.55
N LEU A 28 18.68 5.55 -0.40
CA LEU A 28 18.12 6.29 0.72
C LEU A 28 17.94 5.31 1.87
N ASP A 29 18.70 5.51 2.95
CA ASP A 29 18.61 4.70 4.16
C ASP A 29 17.82 5.51 5.20
N LEU A 30 16.57 5.11 5.42
CA LEU A 30 15.68 5.73 6.40
C LEU A 30 15.62 4.90 7.66
N SER A 31 16.14 5.46 8.75
CA SER A 31 16.04 4.86 10.07
C SER A 31 15.27 5.79 10.99
N PHE A 32 14.19 5.24 11.55
CA PHE A 32 13.44 5.82 12.65
C PHE A 32 13.86 5.06 13.92
N GLY A 33 14.37 5.78 14.91
CA GLY A 33 14.98 5.29 16.13
C GLY A 33 14.04 4.59 17.13
N GLY A 34 12.76 4.42 16.82
CA GLY A 34 11.83 3.59 17.58
C GLY A 34 10.35 4.01 17.46
N ASP A 35 9.51 3.38 18.29
CA ASP A 35 8.07 3.63 18.36
C ASP A 35 7.78 5.13 18.58
N GLN A 36 6.76 5.66 17.89
CA GLN A 36 6.21 7.01 18.04
C GLN A 36 7.02 8.17 17.41
N GLU A 37 8.05 7.92 16.60
CA GLU A 37 8.88 9.00 16.06
C GLU A 37 8.22 9.88 15.00
N VAL A 38 7.12 9.45 14.38
CA VAL A 38 6.39 10.22 13.36
C VAL A 38 4.92 10.49 13.76
N LEU A 39 4.61 10.35 15.05
CA LEU A 39 3.24 10.26 15.61
C LEU A 39 2.28 11.39 15.20
N ASN A 40 2.78 12.61 14.96
CA ASN A 40 1.95 13.75 14.59
C ASN A 40 1.97 14.08 13.09
N VAL A 41 2.84 13.43 12.31
CA VAL A 41 2.93 13.62 10.87
C VAL A 41 1.80 12.84 10.22
N LYS A 42 0.77 13.57 9.81
CA LYS A 42 -0.38 13.01 9.12
C LYS A 42 -0.08 12.66 7.67
N ASN A 43 0.85 13.35 7.05
CA ASN A 43 1.20 13.09 5.67
C ASN A 43 2.72 13.00 5.54
N LEU A 44 3.19 11.78 5.30
CA LEU A 44 4.59 11.48 5.06
C LEU A 44 4.79 11.19 3.57
N VAL A 45 5.69 11.93 2.93
CA VAL A 45 6.07 11.71 1.53
C VAL A 45 7.54 11.33 1.47
N VAL A 46 7.85 10.21 0.83
CA VAL A 46 9.21 9.71 0.61
C VAL A 46 9.43 9.49 -0.88
N LYS A 47 10.52 10.03 -1.42
CA LYS A 47 11.00 9.75 -2.77
C LYS A 47 12.34 9.07 -2.69
N GLY A 48 12.43 7.84 -3.16
CA GLY A 48 13.67 7.07 -3.23
C GLY A 48 14.60 7.57 -4.32
N SER A 49 15.75 6.91 -4.43
CA SER A 49 16.83 7.31 -5.33
C SER A 49 16.51 7.01 -6.79
N SER A 50 16.81 7.96 -7.67
CA SER A 50 16.72 7.74 -9.13
C SER A 50 17.93 7.04 -9.75
N THR A 51 18.87 6.54 -8.94
CA THR A 51 20.12 5.94 -9.45
C THR A 51 20.56 4.67 -8.69
N ALA A 52 19.92 4.36 -7.57
CA ALA A 52 20.20 3.16 -6.82
C ALA A 52 19.65 1.91 -7.52
N ALA A 53 20.10 0.74 -7.06
CA ALA A 53 19.64 -0.54 -7.60
C ALA A 53 18.51 -1.17 -6.76
N GLU A 54 18.29 -0.69 -5.53
CA GLU A 54 17.29 -1.19 -4.59
C GLU A 54 17.15 -0.21 -3.41
N GLN A 55 15.91 0.04 -2.99
CA GLN A 55 15.50 0.73 -1.78
C GLN A 55 14.71 -0.22 -0.87
N ASP A 56 14.90 -0.06 0.44
CA ASP A 56 14.09 -0.74 1.44
C ASP A 56 13.28 0.31 2.21
N PHE A 57 11.96 0.28 2.03
CA PHE A 57 11.00 1.14 2.71
C PHE A 57 10.23 0.43 3.81
N THR A 58 10.54 -0.84 4.11
CA THR A 58 9.77 -1.64 5.08
C THR A 58 9.81 -1.06 6.49
N GLY A 59 10.87 -0.33 6.83
CA GLY A 59 10.99 0.40 8.11
C GLY A 59 9.96 1.52 8.31
N LEU A 60 9.35 2.04 7.23
CA LEU A 60 8.31 3.07 7.32
C LEU A 60 7.05 2.54 8.02
N ALA A 61 6.70 1.27 7.81
CA ALA A 61 5.52 0.66 8.41
C ALA A 61 5.55 0.71 9.94
N ALA A 62 6.71 0.47 10.55
CA ALA A 62 6.90 0.53 11.99
C ALA A 62 6.99 1.98 12.51
N ALA A 63 7.52 2.89 11.70
CA ALA A 63 7.67 4.30 12.07
C ALA A 63 6.31 5.03 12.12
N VAL A 64 5.41 4.69 11.20
CA VAL A 64 4.08 5.30 11.07
C VAL A 64 3.08 4.56 11.96
N THR A 65 2.91 5.11 13.17
CA THR A 65 2.01 4.57 14.21
C THR A 65 0.61 5.21 14.20
N GLY A 66 0.40 6.22 13.34
CA GLY A 66 -0.90 6.83 13.13
C GLY A 66 -1.76 6.04 12.14
N THR A 67 -3.08 6.08 12.31
CA THR A 67 -4.02 5.27 11.53
C THR A 67 -4.80 6.07 10.50
N ALA A 68 -5.29 5.40 9.45
CA ALA A 68 -6.16 5.99 8.43
C ALA A 68 -7.42 6.67 9.02
N ALA A 69 -7.98 6.12 10.10
CA ALA A 69 -9.13 6.69 10.80
C ALA A 69 -8.85 8.10 11.36
N ASN A 70 -7.59 8.42 11.65
CA ASN A 70 -7.15 9.74 12.11
C ASN A 70 -6.65 10.65 10.98
N GLY A 71 -6.79 10.19 9.73
CA GLY A 71 -6.38 10.89 8.51
C GLY A 71 -4.87 10.86 8.26
N PHE A 72 -4.19 9.80 8.69
CA PHE A 72 -2.79 9.58 8.37
C PHE A 72 -2.67 8.94 6.98
N ALA A 73 -1.65 9.37 6.24
CA ALA A 73 -1.30 8.87 4.93
C ALA A 73 0.23 8.85 4.74
N VAL A 74 0.69 7.88 3.96
CA VAL A 74 2.09 7.73 3.55
C VAL A 74 2.11 7.64 2.03
N THR A 75 2.99 8.39 1.39
CA THR A 75 3.25 8.29 -0.05
C THR A 75 4.71 7.92 -0.25
N VAL A 76 4.98 6.85 -0.97
CA VAL A 76 6.34 6.38 -1.26
C VAL A 76 6.51 6.17 -2.76
N GLU A 77 7.51 6.83 -3.34
CA GLU A 77 7.98 6.60 -4.71
C GLU A 77 9.33 5.87 -4.61
N GLY A 78 9.45 4.64 -5.13
CA GLY A 78 10.67 3.83 -4.99
C GLY A 78 11.86 4.34 -5.80
N GLY A 79 11.61 4.61 -7.08
CA GLY A 79 12.58 5.21 -7.99
C GLY A 79 13.12 4.18 -8.98
N GLU A 80 14.45 4.05 -9.06
CA GLU A 80 15.07 2.95 -9.80
C GLU A 80 15.47 1.84 -8.82
N GLY A 81 15.32 0.59 -9.27
CA GLY A 81 15.76 -0.57 -8.52
C GLY A 81 14.63 -1.52 -8.19
N ASN A 82 15.01 -2.68 -7.67
CA ASN A 82 14.04 -3.64 -7.15
C ASN A 82 13.70 -3.21 -5.73
N ASP A 83 12.64 -2.42 -5.55
CA ASP A 83 12.34 -1.79 -4.27
C ASP A 83 11.36 -2.62 -3.44
N THR A 84 11.50 -2.54 -2.11
CA THR A 84 10.66 -3.28 -1.15
C THR A 84 9.83 -2.33 -0.29
N PHE A 85 8.54 -2.63 -0.19
CA PHE A 85 7.55 -1.83 0.52
C PHE A 85 6.79 -2.69 1.53
N ALA A 86 6.50 -2.12 2.70
CA ALA A 86 5.57 -2.70 3.65
C ALA A 86 4.52 -1.66 4.04
N ALA A 87 3.27 -2.08 4.00
CA ALA A 87 2.14 -1.24 4.39
C ALA A 87 2.11 -1.00 5.90
N SER A 88 1.57 0.16 6.27
CA SER A 88 1.40 0.68 7.62
C SER A 88 -0.08 0.68 8.03
N THR A 89 -0.42 1.25 9.18
CA THR A 89 -1.84 1.41 9.56
C THR A 89 -2.49 2.69 8.98
N ALA A 90 -1.70 3.52 8.29
CA ALA A 90 -2.15 4.71 7.57
C ALA A 90 -2.70 4.33 6.19
N ILE A 91 -3.24 5.31 5.44
CA ILE A 91 -3.51 5.12 4.01
C ILE A 91 -2.19 5.20 3.25
N ASP A 92 -1.78 4.10 2.63
CA ASP A 92 -0.52 4.04 1.88
C ASP A 92 -0.74 4.23 0.38
N HIS A 93 0.08 5.08 -0.24
CA HIS A 93 0.14 5.30 -1.67
C HIS A 93 1.55 4.94 -2.16
N PHE A 94 1.68 3.77 -2.77
CA PHE A 94 2.96 3.28 -3.26
C PHE A 94 3.08 3.39 -4.78
N THR A 95 4.25 3.83 -5.22
CA THR A 95 4.72 3.78 -6.61
C THR A 95 6.05 3.06 -6.60
N GLY A 96 6.12 1.87 -7.19
CA GLY A 96 7.35 1.09 -7.25
C GLY A 96 8.43 1.80 -8.07
N GLY A 97 8.05 2.32 -9.24
CA GLY A 97 9.00 2.85 -10.21
C GLY A 97 9.59 1.73 -11.07
N LYS A 98 10.85 1.90 -11.50
CA LYS A 98 11.49 0.92 -12.39
C LYS A 98 12.12 -0.20 -11.59
N GLY A 99 11.73 -1.43 -11.86
CA GLY A 99 12.41 -2.61 -11.32
C GLY A 99 11.43 -3.76 -11.17
N GLU A 100 11.83 -4.74 -10.37
CA GLU A 100 10.96 -5.78 -9.82
C GLU A 100 10.69 -5.41 -8.37
N ASN A 101 9.52 -4.81 -8.11
CA ASN A 101 9.19 -4.30 -6.78
C ASN A 101 8.35 -5.30 -6.00
N THR A 102 8.48 -5.29 -4.68
CA THR A 102 7.71 -6.15 -3.79
C THR A 102 6.92 -5.32 -2.80
N PHE A 103 5.60 -5.52 -2.78
CA PHE A 103 4.67 -4.82 -1.89
C PHE A 103 4.06 -5.80 -0.89
N THR A 104 4.30 -5.57 0.40
CA THR A 104 3.76 -6.43 1.47
C THR A 104 2.55 -5.79 2.13
N PHE A 105 1.42 -6.51 2.09
CA PHE A 105 0.17 -6.18 2.78
C PHE A 105 -0.32 -7.39 3.57
N SER A 106 -0.88 -7.17 4.76
CA SER A 106 -1.38 -8.22 5.65
C SER A 106 -2.50 -7.69 6.55
N ALA A 107 -3.23 -8.59 7.22
CA ALA A 107 -4.26 -8.16 8.15
C ALA A 107 -3.66 -7.32 9.28
N GLY A 108 -4.23 -6.13 9.53
CA GLY A 108 -3.83 -5.17 10.54
C GLY A 108 -2.82 -4.11 10.07
N ASN A 109 -2.33 -4.18 8.84
CA ASN A 109 -1.48 -3.15 8.22
C ASN A 109 -1.93 -2.76 6.81
N SER A 110 -3.21 -2.98 6.50
CA SER A 110 -3.87 -2.33 5.38
C SER A 110 -5.08 -1.55 5.90
N ALA A 111 -5.44 -0.49 5.22
CA ALA A 111 -6.40 0.47 5.74
C ALA A 111 -7.43 0.93 4.72
N VAL A 112 -8.64 1.17 5.23
CA VAL A 112 -9.72 1.89 4.54
C VAL A 112 -10.19 3.05 5.42
N GLN A 113 -10.62 4.12 4.78
CA GLN A 113 -11.34 5.21 5.44
C GLN A 113 -12.78 5.22 4.95
N VAL A 114 -13.73 5.04 5.87
CA VAL A 114 -15.17 4.99 5.55
C VAL A 114 -15.87 6.24 6.08
N SER A 115 -16.72 6.84 5.26
CA SER A 115 -17.61 7.93 5.66
C SER A 115 -18.96 7.76 4.98
N ASN A 116 -20.05 7.91 5.74
CA ASN A 116 -21.42 7.73 5.26
C ASN A 116 -21.64 6.38 4.54
N GLY A 117 -21.02 5.31 5.04
CA GLY A 117 -21.13 3.96 4.46
C GLY A 117 -20.46 3.81 3.09
N LYS A 118 -19.50 4.68 2.76
CA LYS A 118 -18.75 4.66 1.51
C LYS A 118 -17.25 4.73 1.77
N VAL A 119 -16.48 3.97 1.00
CA VAL A 119 -15.02 4.06 1.03
C VAL A 119 -14.61 5.42 0.46
N GLN A 120 -13.83 6.18 1.24
CA GLN A 120 -13.30 7.50 0.88
C GLN A 120 -11.84 7.44 0.46
N ALA A 121 -11.08 6.56 1.09
CA ALA A 121 -9.68 6.30 0.82
C ALA A 121 -9.35 4.85 1.20
N MET A 122 -8.32 4.30 0.58
CA MET A 122 -7.77 2.98 0.86
C MET A 122 -6.32 2.94 0.38
N ASP A 123 -5.57 1.93 0.77
CA ASP A 123 -4.22 1.73 0.26
C ASP A 123 -4.24 1.56 -1.26
N THR A 124 -3.24 2.10 -1.94
CA THR A 124 -3.16 2.09 -3.40
C THR A 124 -1.74 1.84 -3.86
N ILE A 125 -1.56 0.82 -4.70
CA ILE A 125 -0.38 0.70 -5.56
C ILE A 125 -0.73 1.33 -6.91
N THR A 126 0.07 2.31 -7.31
CA THR A 126 -0.25 3.21 -8.42
C THR A 126 0.28 2.74 -9.77
N ASP A 127 1.27 1.84 -9.78
CA ASP A 127 1.98 1.41 -10.99
C ASP A 127 2.30 -0.10 -11.02
N PHE A 128 1.56 -0.90 -10.25
CA PHE A 128 1.75 -2.35 -10.17
C PHE A 128 1.78 -2.99 -11.57
N GLY A 129 2.93 -3.53 -11.95
CA GLY A 129 3.24 -3.96 -13.30
C GLY A 129 3.77 -5.39 -13.39
N ALA A 130 4.14 -5.79 -14.62
CA ALA A 130 4.46 -7.18 -14.96
C ALA A 130 5.65 -7.82 -14.20
N LYS A 131 6.42 -7.00 -13.49
CA LYS A 131 7.62 -7.38 -12.75
C LYS A 131 7.41 -7.32 -11.24
N ASP A 132 6.29 -6.79 -10.80
CA ASP A 132 6.02 -6.56 -9.39
C ASP A 132 5.30 -7.76 -8.75
N THR A 133 5.46 -7.86 -7.44
CA THR A 133 4.77 -8.86 -6.62
C THR A 133 4.06 -8.20 -5.45
N LEU A 134 2.87 -8.70 -5.12
CA LEU A 134 2.17 -8.38 -3.88
C LEU A 134 2.11 -9.65 -3.01
N GLU A 135 2.57 -9.54 -1.77
CA GLU A 135 2.68 -10.66 -0.84
C GLU A 135 2.12 -10.34 0.54
N GLY A 136 2.04 -11.35 1.41
CA GLY A 136 1.57 -11.25 2.79
C GLY A 136 0.05 -11.44 2.98
N VAL A 137 -0.72 -11.37 1.89
CA VAL A 137 -2.18 -11.58 1.93
C VAL A 137 -2.49 -13.08 1.98
N ALA A 138 -3.22 -13.49 3.02
CA ALA A 138 -3.56 -14.89 3.22
C ALA A 138 -4.64 -15.36 2.25
N GLY A 139 -4.42 -16.49 1.58
CA GLY A 139 -5.46 -17.17 0.79
C GLY A 139 -5.84 -16.45 -0.49
N LEU A 140 -4.88 -15.78 -1.15
CA LEU A 140 -5.12 -15.09 -2.41
C LEU A 140 -5.87 -15.96 -3.43
N ASN A 141 -6.96 -15.42 -3.97
CA ASN A 141 -7.82 -16.09 -4.93
C ASN A 141 -8.40 -15.08 -5.92
N ILE A 142 -8.11 -15.25 -7.21
CA ILE A 142 -8.64 -14.40 -8.27
C ILE A 142 -10.10 -14.77 -8.54
N VAL A 143 -10.99 -13.83 -8.24
CA VAL A 143 -12.43 -13.97 -8.44
C VAL A 143 -12.76 -13.51 -9.85
N THR A 144 -12.82 -14.46 -10.79
CA THR A 144 -13.11 -14.20 -12.21
C THR A 144 -14.61 -14.25 -12.55
N GLU A 145 -15.49 -14.56 -11.60
CA GLU A 145 -16.94 -14.72 -11.83
C GLU A 145 -17.75 -13.41 -11.88
N THR A 146 -17.12 -12.25 -11.91
CA THR A 146 -17.77 -10.96 -12.24
C THR A 146 -17.41 -10.52 -13.66
N GLY A 147 -17.76 -11.33 -14.66
CA GLY A 147 -17.61 -10.96 -16.07
C GLY A 147 -18.48 -9.76 -16.46
N THR A 148 -18.07 -8.55 -16.07
CA THR A 148 -18.88 -7.39 -15.66
C THR A 148 -19.30 -7.52 -14.20
N THR A 149 -18.80 -6.62 -13.35
CA THR A 149 -19.48 -6.25 -12.12
C THR A 149 -20.95 -6.05 -12.48
N PRO A 150 -21.88 -6.92 -11.99
CA PRO A 150 -23.28 -6.81 -12.36
C PRO A 150 -23.74 -5.36 -12.17
N GLU A 151 -24.43 -4.80 -13.16
CA GLU A 151 -24.86 -3.41 -13.09
C GLU A 151 -25.52 -3.13 -11.73
N GLY A 152 -24.93 -2.19 -10.98
CA GLY A 152 -25.44 -1.77 -9.68
C GLY A 152 -24.77 -2.38 -8.46
N ILE A 153 -23.84 -3.33 -8.59
CA ILE A 153 -22.97 -3.72 -7.47
C ILE A 153 -21.98 -2.60 -7.18
N THR A 154 -21.86 -2.24 -5.91
CA THR A 154 -20.93 -1.24 -5.41
C THR A 154 -19.64 -1.89 -4.89
N LEU A 155 -18.55 -1.12 -4.83
CA LEU A 155 -17.31 -1.57 -4.21
C LEU A 155 -17.53 -2.03 -2.76
N GLU A 156 -18.38 -1.32 -2.03
CA GLU A 156 -18.70 -1.65 -0.64
C GLU A 156 -19.38 -3.02 -0.50
N GLU A 157 -20.29 -3.35 -1.43
CA GLU A 157 -20.94 -4.66 -1.45
C GLU A 157 -19.94 -5.78 -1.77
N LEU A 158 -19.04 -5.58 -2.74
CA LEU A 158 -17.99 -6.57 -3.02
C LEU A 158 -17.08 -6.76 -1.80
N ALA A 159 -16.59 -5.67 -1.22
CA ALA A 159 -15.63 -5.69 -0.13
C ALA A 159 -16.18 -6.27 1.18
N THR A 160 -17.50 -6.26 1.37
CA THR A 160 -18.16 -6.82 2.57
C THR A 160 -18.79 -8.20 2.36
N THR A 161 -18.75 -8.74 1.13
CA THR A 161 -19.35 -10.05 0.80
C THR A 161 -18.34 -11.09 0.34
N LEU A 162 -17.22 -10.67 -0.24
CA LEU A 162 -16.15 -11.56 -0.64
C LEU A 162 -15.31 -12.02 0.56
N ASP A 163 -14.66 -13.17 0.40
CA ASP A 163 -13.78 -13.73 1.43
C ASP A 163 -12.42 -13.02 1.43
N THR A 164 -11.77 -12.97 2.60
CA THR A 164 -10.36 -12.57 2.73
C THR A 164 -9.49 -13.26 1.68
N GLY A 165 -8.61 -12.51 1.03
CA GLY A 165 -7.76 -12.96 -0.07
C GLY A 165 -8.39 -12.82 -1.45
N SER A 166 -9.66 -12.42 -1.57
CA SER A 166 -10.29 -12.21 -2.88
C SER A 166 -9.61 -11.09 -3.66
N VAL A 167 -9.27 -11.38 -4.92
CA VAL A 167 -8.78 -10.40 -5.89
C VAL A 167 -9.84 -10.22 -6.96
N PHE A 168 -10.33 -9.01 -7.17
CA PHE A 168 -11.51 -8.74 -8.01
C PHE A 168 -11.40 -7.40 -8.74
N ASP A 169 -12.20 -7.21 -9.79
CA ASP A 169 -12.24 -6.00 -10.60
C ASP A 169 -13.39 -5.07 -10.20
N PHE A 170 -13.14 -3.75 -10.22
CA PHE A 170 -14.20 -2.75 -10.06
C PHE A 170 -13.79 -1.43 -10.73
N ASN A 171 -14.58 -0.95 -11.69
CA ASN A 171 -14.35 0.33 -12.41
C ASN A 171 -12.91 0.49 -12.93
N ASP A 172 -12.45 -0.43 -13.79
CA ASP A 172 -11.13 -0.41 -14.46
C ASP A 172 -9.90 -0.61 -13.54
N ASP A 173 -10.10 -0.84 -12.25
CA ASP A 173 -9.04 -1.18 -11.30
C ASP A 173 -9.22 -2.60 -10.74
N THR A 174 -8.11 -3.19 -10.29
CA THR A 174 -8.13 -4.43 -9.51
C THR A 174 -8.01 -4.11 -8.02
N TYR A 175 -8.69 -4.89 -7.18
CA TYR A 175 -8.66 -4.76 -5.73
C TYR A 175 -8.27 -6.09 -5.09
N VAL A 176 -7.52 -6.01 -3.99
CA VAL A 176 -7.15 -7.14 -3.14
C VAL A 176 -7.78 -6.95 -1.77
N LEU A 177 -8.68 -7.85 -1.39
CA LEU A 177 -9.30 -7.86 -0.07
C LEU A 177 -8.35 -8.51 0.94
N VAL A 178 -7.58 -7.69 1.65
CA VAL A 178 -6.57 -8.14 2.63
C VAL A 178 -7.23 -8.74 3.87
N ASN A 179 -8.36 -8.16 4.29
CA ASN A 179 -9.21 -8.69 5.35
C ASN A 179 -10.69 -8.40 5.02
N GLY A 180 -11.49 -9.43 4.82
CA GLY A 180 -12.93 -9.32 4.62
C GLY A 180 -13.68 -9.25 5.96
N ASP A 181 -14.63 -8.32 6.07
CA ASP A 181 -15.50 -8.15 7.23
C ASP A 181 -16.90 -7.67 6.77
N ALA A 182 -17.93 -8.00 7.53
CA ALA A 182 -19.30 -7.56 7.24
C ALA A 182 -19.50 -6.06 7.55
N ASP A 183 -18.67 -5.48 8.43
CA ASP A 183 -18.58 -4.05 8.67
C ASP A 183 -17.49 -3.46 7.79
N LEU A 184 -17.89 -2.61 6.83
CA LEU A 184 -16.98 -1.93 5.91
C LEU A 184 -15.86 -1.16 6.63
N ALA A 185 -16.06 -0.70 7.87
CA ALA A 185 -15.04 -0.01 8.64
C ALA A 185 -13.89 -0.92 9.11
N ASN A 186 -14.07 -2.25 9.09
CA ASN A 186 -13.08 -3.25 9.49
C ASN A 186 -12.50 -4.01 8.29
N VAL A 187 -13.00 -3.74 7.09
CA VAL A 187 -12.43 -4.25 5.85
C VAL A 187 -11.04 -3.66 5.66
N GLU A 188 -10.11 -4.46 5.15
CA GLU A 188 -8.81 -3.99 4.69
C GLU A 188 -8.66 -4.31 3.20
N LEU A 189 -8.39 -3.28 2.41
CA LEU A 189 -8.54 -3.32 0.96
C LEU A 189 -7.42 -2.53 0.30
N VAL A 190 -6.80 -3.13 -0.70
CA VAL A 190 -5.75 -2.49 -1.51
C VAL A 190 -6.24 -2.36 -2.93
N LYS A 191 -6.10 -1.15 -3.49
CA LYS A 191 -6.34 -0.89 -4.90
C LYS A 191 -5.05 -1.04 -5.70
N LEU A 192 -5.09 -1.78 -6.80
CA LEU A 192 -4.08 -1.83 -7.84
C LEU A 192 -4.56 -0.98 -9.03
N ALA A 193 -4.07 0.26 -9.10
CA ALA A 193 -4.60 1.25 -10.02
C ALA A 193 -4.34 0.86 -11.49
N GLY A 194 -5.39 0.80 -12.30
CA GLY A 194 -5.32 0.49 -13.73
C GLY A 194 -4.83 -0.92 -14.07
N VAL A 195 -4.78 -1.83 -13.08
CA VAL A 195 -4.39 -3.22 -13.29
C VAL A 195 -5.57 -4.01 -13.80
N ASP A 196 -5.32 -4.77 -14.86
CA ASP A 196 -6.27 -5.70 -15.47
C ASP A 196 -6.18 -7.05 -14.77
N LEU A 197 -7.25 -7.43 -14.07
CA LEU A 197 -7.38 -8.67 -13.31
C LEU A 197 -7.05 -9.91 -14.15
N GLU A 198 -7.40 -9.90 -15.44
CA GLU A 198 -7.19 -11.03 -16.35
C GLU A 198 -5.71 -11.31 -16.63
N LYS A 199 -4.84 -10.33 -16.35
CA LYS A 199 -3.38 -10.47 -16.49
C LYS A 199 -2.71 -11.01 -15.24
N LEU A 200 -3.44 -11.20 -14.14
CA LEU A 200 -2.87 -11.62 -12.87
C LEU A 200 -2.95 -13.13 -12.68
N GLN A 201 -2.04 -13.63 -11.86
CA GLN A 201 -2.03 -14.99 -11.34
C GLN A 201 -1.62 -14.98 -9.87
N VAL A 202 -2.02 -16.03 -9.15
CA VAL A 202 -1.44 -16.34 -7.83
C VAL A 202 -0.26 -17.27 -8.08
N GLY A 203 0.93 -16.82 -7.71
CA GLY A 203 2.18 -17.56 -7.83
C GLY A 203 2.26 -18.76 -6.89
N ASP A 204 3.25 -19.62 -7.11
CA ASP A 204 3.44 -20.85 -6.33
C ASP A 204 3.73 -20.58 -4.84
N ASN A 205 4.23 -19.39 -4.49
CA ASN A 205 4.47 -18.99 -3.11
C ASN A 205 3.28 -18.26 -2.48
N GLY A 206 2.16 -18.15 -3.21
CA GLY A 206 0.96 -17.45 -2.78
C GLY A 206 1.01 -15.94 -2.96
N GLU A 207 1.97 -15.41 -3.73
CA GLU A 207 2.05 -14.01 -4.13
C GLU A 207 1.09 -13.70 -5.29
N LEU A 208 0.61 -12.47 -5.38
CA LEU A 208 -0.09 -11.97 -6.57
C LEU A 208 0.93 -11.34 -7.51
N ALA A 209 0.94 -11.77 -8.77
CA ALA A 209 1.84 -11.26 -9.80
C ALA A 209 1.16 -11.32 -11.18
N PHE A 210 1.81 -10.79 -12.21
CA PHE A 210 1.34 -11.00 -13.59
C PHE A 210 1.62 -12.43 -14.06
N ALA A 211 0.75 -12.92 -14.97
CA ALA A 211 0.82 -14.22 -15.64
C ALA A 211 1.93 -14.33 -16.68
#